data_AF-A0A9N7U807-F1
#
_entry.id   AF-A0A9N7U807-F1
#
_cell.length_a   1.000
_cell.length_b   1.000
_cell.length_c   1.000
_cell.angle_alpha   90.00
_cell.angle_beta   90.00
_cell.angle_gamma   90.00
#
_symmetry.space_group_name_H-M   'P 1'
#
loop_
_entity.id
_entity.type
_entity.pdbx_description
1 polymer ?
#
loop_
_entity_poly.entity_id
_entity_poly.type
_entity_poly.pdbx_seq_one_letter_code
_entity_poly.pdbx_strand_id
1 'polypeptide(L)'
;MKYWPFKVINDSTCPKVQVEYKCEYKTFYPEEISSMVLTTKMKEIAEAYLGKTVNNAVVTVPAYFNDSQHQATKDAGIISVF
;
A
#
# COMPACT_ATOMS: atom_id res chain seq x y z
N MET A 1 -16.57 2.21 -10.94
CA MET A 1 -16.45 1.31 -9.76
C MET A 1 -17.55 0.23 -9.77
N LYS A 2 -17.70 -0.52 -10.87
CA LYS A 2 -18.78 -1.53 -11.02
C LYS A 2 -18.26 -2.97 -11.09
N TYR A 3 -16.95 -3.15 -10.95
CA TYR A 3 -16.25 -4.41 -11.22
C TYR A 3 -15.44 -4.95 -10.04
N TRP A 4 -15.45 -4.26 -8.89
CA TRP A 4 -14.69 -4.69 -7.73
C TRP A 4 -15.60 -5.35 -6.69
N PRO A 5 -15.18 -6.48 -6.08
CA PRO A 5 -15.97 -7.18 -5.08
C PRO A 5 -15.91 -6.50 -3.69
N PHE A 6 -14.97 -5.56 -3.48
CA PHE A 6 -14.79 -4.83 -2.23
C PHE A 6 -15.44 -3.44 -2.29
N LYS A 7 -15.84 -2.95 -1.11
CA LYS A 7 -16.51 -1.66 -0.99
C LYS A 7 -15.47 -0.54 -0.93
N VAL A 8 -15.70 0.52 -1.71
CA VAL A 8 -14.92 1.75 -1.66
C VAL A 8 -15.80 2.84 -1.06
N ILE A 9 -15.33 3.48 0.00
CA ILE A 9 -15.97 4.63 0.63
C ILE A 9 -15.16 5.89 0.31
N ASN A 10 -15.82 7.04 0.19
CA ASN A 10 -15.14 8.31 0.01
C ASN A 10 -14.95 8.96 1.39
N ASP A 11 -13.72 9.26 1.76
CA ASP A 11 -13.41 10.09 2.92
C ASP A 11 -12.78 11.39 2.45
N SER A 12 -13.56 12.47 2.49
CA SER A 12 -13.05 13.83 2.30
C SER A 12 -12.19 14.01 1.04
N THR A 13 -12.62 13.40 -0.08
CA THR A 13 -11.95 13.32 -1.41
C THR A 13 -10.89 12.23 -1.60
N CYS A 14 -10.52 11.52 -0.55
CA CYS A 14 -9.63 10.36 -0.59
C CYS A 14 -10.45 9.05 -0.54
N PRO A 15 -10.36 8.16 -1.55
CA PRO A 15 -11.05 6.88 -1.50
C PRO A 15 -10.40 5.96 -0.47
N LYS A 16 -11.21 5.26 0.32
CA LYS A 16 -10.78 4.18 1.22
C LYS A 16 -11.44 2.88 0.84
N VAL A 17 -10.74 1.78 1.01
CA VAL A 17 -11.29 0.44 0.88
C VAL A 17 -11.83 0.00 2.24
N GLN A 18 -13.11 -0.38 2.29
CA GLN A 18 -13.75 -0.94 3.48
C GLN A 18 -13.83 -2.46 3.34
N VAL A 19 -13.28 -3.16 4.34
CA VAL A 19 -13.32 -4.63 4.44
C VAL A 19 -13.73 -5.04 5.84
N GLU A 20 -14.36 -6.20 5.93
CA GLU A 20 -14.57 -6.87 7.22
C GLU A 20 -13.30 -7.64 7.58
N TYR A 21 -12.71 -7.29 8.72
CA TYR A 21 -11.54 -7.96 9.25
C TYR A 21 -11.77 -8.28 10.72
N LYS A 22 -11.69 -9.57 11.09
CA LYS A 22 -11.94 -10.04 12.46
C LYS A 22 -13.32 -9.60 13.00
N CYS A 23 -14.36 -9.71 12.17
CA CYS A 23 -15.74 -9.30 12.48
C CYS A 23 -15.94 -7.79 12.73
N GLU A 24 -14.95 -6.96 12.38
CA GLU A 24 -15.06 -5.50 12.44
C GLU A 24 -14.87 -4.89 11.05
N TYR A 25 -15.61 -3.83 10.77
CA TYR A 25 -15.40 -3.05 9.55
C TYR A 25 -14.17 -2.16 9.72
N LYS A 26 -13.13 -2.45 8.96
CA LYS A 26 -11.93 -1.61 8.87
C LYS A 26 -11.86 -0.90 7.52
N THR A 27 -11.32 0.30 7.54
CA THR A 27 -11.15 1.14 6.36
C THR A 27 -9.67 1.43 6.20
N PHE A 28 -9.16 1.23 4.99
CA PHE A 28 -7.76 1.44 4.67
C PHE A 28 -7.61 2.40 3.51
N TYR A 29 -6.61 3.27 3.59
CA TYR A 29 -6.18 4.05 2.44
C TYR A 29 -5.43 3.17 1.43
N PRO A 30 -5.44 3.52 0.13
CA PRO A 30 -4.71 2.80 -0.91
C PRO A 30 -3.21 2.66 -0.61
N GLU A 31 -2.59 3.67 -0.02
CA GLU A 31 -1.19 3.69 0.39
C GLU A 31 -0.90 2.71 1.54
N GLU A 32 -1.83 2.51 2.49
CA GLU A 32 -1.69 1.52 3.55
C GLU A 32 -1.80 0.09 3.03
N ILE A 33 -2.70 -0.15 2.06
CA ILE A 33 -2.79 -1.46 1.40
C ILE A 33 -1.51 -1.72 0.59
N SER A 34 -1.01 -0.71 -0.10
CA SER A 34 0.24 -0.80 -0.85
C SER A 34 1.43 -1.07 0.07
N SER A 35 1.48 -0.43 1.24
CA SER A 35 2.54 -0.67 2.23
C SER A 35 2.48 -2.10 2.79
N MET A 36 1.28 -2.68 3.01
CA MET A 36 1.17 -4.09 3.40
C MET A 36 1.78 -5.03 2.35
N VAL A 37 1.60 -4.74 1.04
CA VAL A 37 2.24 -5.53 -0.03
C VAL A 37 3.76 -5.37 -0.01
N LEU A 38 4.24 -4.14 0.14
CA LEU A 38 5.67 -3.82 0.15
C LEU A 38 6.38 -4.41 1.39
N THR A 39 5.81 -4.22 2.59
CA THR A 39 6.35 -4.72 3.85
C THR A 39 6.23 -6.23 3.95
N THR A 40 4.99 -6.75 3.95
CA THR A 40 4.73 -8.15 4.32
C THR A 40 5.13 -9.13 3.23
N LYS A 41 5.14 -8.71 1.95
CA LYS A 41 5.61 -9.60 0.89
C LYS A 41 7.02 -9.28 0.44
N MET A 42 7.28 -8.07 -0.04
CA MET A 42 8.54 -7.82 -0.75
C MET A 42 9.73 -7.72 0.21
N LYS A 43 9.58 -6.97 1.31
CA LYS A 43 10.64 -6.81 2.32
C LYS A 43 10.94 -8.12 3.02
N GLU A 44 9.92 -8.81 3.56
CA GLU A 44 10.11 -10.09 4.25
C GLU A 44 10.78 -11.15 3.36
N ILE A 45 10.39 -11.26 2.07
CA ILE A 45 11.04 -12.19 1.13
C ILE A 45 12.51 -11.81 0.92
N ALA A 46 12.82 -10.51 0.75
CA ALA A 46 14.18 -10.04 0.56
C ALA A 46 15.04 -10.26 1.81
N GLU A 47 14.50 -10.00 3.01
CA GLU A 47 15.18 -10.22 4.29
C GLU A 47 15.39 -11.71 4.57
N ALA A 48 14.41 -12.57 4.27
CA ALA A 48 14.56 -14.02 4.37
C ALA A 48 15.62 -14.56 3.41
N TYR A 49 15.71 -14.01 2.20
CA TYR A 49 16.72 -14.39 1.21
C TYR A 49 18.13 -13.89 1.59
N LEU A 50 18.25 -12.65 2.07
CA LEU A 50 19.53 -12.01 2.39
C LEU A 50 20.02 -12.28 3.82
N GLY A 51 19.15 -12.75 4.71
CA GLY A 51 19.44 -12.98 6.13
C GLY A 51 19.72 -11.70 6.93
N LYS A 52 19.32 -10.52 6.43
CA LYS A 52 19.56 -9.21 7.05
C LYS A 52 18.45 -8.23 6.71
N THR A 53 18.28 -7.21 7.54
CA THR A 53 17.26 -6.16 7.37
C THR A 53 17.52 -5.32 6.11
N VAL A 54 16.47 -5.03 5.35
CA VAL A 54 16.53 -4.19 4.14
C VAL A 54 15.95 -2.81 4.46
N ASN A 55 16.82 -1.80 4.45
CA ASN A 55 16.49 -0.42 4.84
C ASN A 55 16.43 0.57 3.68
N ASN A 56 16.61 0.14 2.43
CA ASN A 56 16.55 1.03 1.28
C ASN A 56 15.94 0.28 0.11
N ALA A 57 15.03 0.92 -0.62
CA ALA A 57 14.38 0.34 -1.78
C ALA A 57 14.13 1.38 -2.87
N VAL A 58 14.13 0.92 -4.13
CA VAL A 58 13.67 1.70 -5.28
C VAL A 58 12.36 1.08 -5.76
N VAL A 59 11.28 1.85 -5.73
CA VAL A 59 9.94 1.41 -6.15
C VAL A 59 9.63 2.01 -7.51
N THR A 60 9.24 1.17 -8.47
CA THR A 60 8.88 1.61 -9.82
C THR A 60 7.42 2.07 -9.87
N VAL A 61 7.13 3.03 -10.73
CA VAL A 61 5.79 3.61 -10.93
C VAL A 61 5.53 3.84 -12.41
N PRO A 62 4.26 3.78 -12.86
CA PRO A 62 3.92 4.03 -14.26
C PRO A 62 4.24 5.46 -14.70
N ALA A 63 4.68 5.63 -15.96
CA ALA A 63 5.07 6.93 -16.49
C ALA A 63 3.93 7.97 -16.59
N TYR A 64 2.68 7.53 -16.51
CA TYR A 64 1.49 8.38 -16.57
C TYR A 64 0.96 8.81 -15.19
N PHE A 65 1.63 8.42 -14.10
CA PHE A 65 1.24 8.87 -12.77
C PHE A 65 1.44 10.37 -12.63
N ASN A 66 0.50 11.01 -11.94
CA ASN A 66 0.65 12.41 -11.54
C ASN A 66 1.43 12.50 -10.21
N ASP A 67 1.89 13.71 -9.88
CA ASP A 67 2.72 13.95 -8.68
C ASP A 67 2.07 13.43 -7.38
N SER A 68 0.74 13.52 -7.26
CA SER A 68 0.01 13.01 -6.09
C SER A 68 0.09 11.48 -5.98
N GLN A 69 -0.02 10.76 -7.11
CA GLN A 69 0.11 9.30 -7.13
C GLN A 69 1.56 8.84 -6.92
N HIS A 70 2.53 9.60 -7.45
CA HIS A 70 3.95 9.40 -7.13
C HIS A 70 4.20 9.56 -5.62
N GLN A 71 3.66 10.62 -5.01
CA GLN A 71 3.82 10.87 -3.58
C GLN A 71 3.14 9.78 -2.74
N ALA A 72 1.91 9.37 -3.06
CA ALA A 72 1.22 8.29 -2.35
C ALA A 72 2.00 6.95 -2.41
N THR A 73 2.65 6.67 -3.54
CA THR A 73 3.51 5.47 -3.67
C THR A 73 4.78 5.59 -2.84
N LYS A 74 5.37 6.78 -2.76
CA LYS A 74 6.51 7.06 -1.90
C LYS A 74 6.14 6.95 -0.43
N ASP A 75 4.99 7.50 -0.04
CA ASP A 75 4.46 7.43 1.33
C ASP A 75 4.19 5.97 1.72
N ALA A 76 3.66 5.14 0.81
CA ALA A 76 3.56 3.70 1.04
C ALA A 76 4.93 3.06 1.33
N GLY A 77 5.99 3.46 0.62
CA GLY A 77 7.36 3.02 0.88
C GLY A 77 7.90 3.48 2.24
N ILE A 78 7.61 4.71 2.66
CA ILE A 78 7.98 5.26 3.97
C ILE A 78 7.22 4.53 5.10
N ILE A 79 5.91 4.30 4.92
CA ILE A 79 5.08 3.53 5.86
C ILE A 79 5.61 2.10 5.99
N SER A 80 6.17 1.53 4.92
CA SER A 80 6.83 0.23 4.93
C SER A 80 8.20 0.19 5.64
N VAL A 81 8.68 1.34 6.15
CA VAL A 81 9.97 1.47 6.85
C VAL A 81 11.15 1.03 5.96
N PHE A 82 11.11 1.44 4.69
CA PHE A 82 12.31 1.54 3.85
C PHE A 82 12.96 2.92 4.00
#